data_AF-A0A2V5JEH6-F1
#
_entry.id   AF-A0A2V5JEH6-F1
#
_cell.length_a   1.000
_cell.length_b   1.000
_cell.length_c   1.000
_cell.angle_alpha   90.00
_cell.angle_beta   90.00
_cell.angle_gamma   90.00
#
_symmetry.space_group_name_H-M   'P 1'
#
loop_
_entity.id
_entity.type
_entity.pdbx_description
1 polymer ?
#
loop_
_entity_poly.entity_id
_entity_poly.type
_entity_poly.pdbx_seq_one_letter_code
_entity_poly.pdbx_strand_id
1 'polypeptide(L)'
;MSAPVPKPNSGHPKSPQITPKNIFHLFADAELLDVSPNTSLASSTRTADHPQSQDASMEERCIVIDERDREISMASKRVCHQRANINRALLHRAFSVLPFDTQTRLLIHQRASRKITLPDQ
;
A
#
# COMPACT_ATOMS: atom_id res chain seq x y z
N MET A 1 -22.59 43.97 5.99
CA MET A 1 -22.46 43.00 4.88
C MET A 1 -20.98 42.94 4.52
N SER A 2 -20.22 42.00 5.08
CA SER A 2 -18.78 41.88 4.81
C SER A 2 -18.56 40.85 3.71
N ALA A 3 -17.85 41.25 2.65
CA ALA A 3 -17.49 40.38 1.54
C ALA A 3 -16.56 39.23 2.00
N PRO A 4 -16.64 38.04 1.41
CA PRO A 4 -15.77 36.93 1.76
C PRO A 4 -14.35 37.18 1.23
N VAL A 5 -13.36 37.04 2.12
CA VAL A 5 -11.93 37.09 1.78
C VAL A 5 -11.58 35.86 0.92
N PRO A 6 -10.92 36.01 -0.24
CA PRO A 6 -10.48 34.88 -1.04
C PRO A 6 -9.39 34.10 -0.29
N LYS A 7 -9.58 32.79 -0.13
CA LYS A 7 -8.57 31.91 0.47
C LYS A 7 -7.32 31.87 -0.42
N PRO A 8 -6.10 32.00 0.13
CA PRO A 8 -4.89 31.87 -0.67
C PRO A 8 -4.79 30.46 -1.24
N ASN A 9 -4.56 30.40 -2.55
CA ASN A 9 -4.31 29.16 -3.28
C ASN A 9 -3.03 28.54 -2.70
N SER A 10 -3.15 27.45 -1.94
CA SER A 10 -2.01 26.73 -1.37
C SER A 10 -1.27 26.02 -2.49
N GLY A 11 -0.38 26.74 -3.17
CA GLY A 11 0.52 26.23 -4.19
C GLY A 11 1.60 25.34 -3.58
N HIS A 12 1.22 24.19 -3.03
CA HIS A 12 2.16 23.09 -2.91
C HIS A 12 2.50 22.62 -4.33
N PRO A 13 3.78 22.45 -4.69
CA PRO A 13 4.13 21.78 -5.93
C PRO A 13 3.44 20.42 -5.89
N LYS A 14 2.51 20.18 -6.82
CA LYS A 14 1.85 18.88 -6.92
C LYS A 14 2.95 17.85 -7.13
N SER A 15 3.12 16.93 -6.18
CA SER A 15 4.01 15.79 -6.35
C SER A 15 3.70 15.14 -7.71
N PRO A 16 4.72 14.75 -8.48
CA PRO A 16 4.50 14.20 -9.81
C PRO A 16 3.58 12.99 -9.71
N GLN A 17 2.48 13.03 -10.47
CA GLN A 17 1.51 11.95 -10.52
C GLN A 17 2.17 10.67 -11.02
N ILE A 18 2.06 9.58 -10.23
CA ILE A 18 2.58 8.29 -10.66
C ILE A 18 1.65 7.70 -11.71
N THR A 19 2.23 7.21 -12.79
CA THR A 19 1.54 6.62 -13.94
C THR A 19 2.27 5.34 -14.37
N PRO A 20 1.62 4.45 -15.14
CA PRO A 20 2.30 3.27 -15.70
C PRO A 20 3.54 3.61 -16.54
N LYS A 21 3.61 4.82 -17.10
CA LYS A 21 4.72 5.26 -17.96
C LYS A 21 5.95 5.73 -17.18
N ASN A 22 5.77 6.31 -16.00
CA ASN A 22 6.88 6.90 -15.24
C ASN A 22 7.29 6.06 -14.02
N ILE A 23 6.49 5.08 -13.61
CA ILE A 23 6.74 4.33 -12.38
C ILE A 23 8.10 3.64 -12.36
N PHE A 24 8.53 3.02 -13.46
CA PHE A 24 9.82 2.35 -13.58
C PHE A 24 11.01 3.31 -13.54
N HIS A 25 10.81 4.56 -13.94
CA HIS A 25 11.83 5.60 -13.81
C HIS A 25 11.91 6.17 -12.39
N LEU A 26 10.78 6.19 -11.69
CA LEU A 26 10.69 6.74 -10.34
C LEU A 26 11.09 5.72 -9.27
N PHE A 27 10.82 4.43 -9.49
CA PHE A 27 11.02 3.34 -8.54
C PHE A 27 11.60 2.14 -9.28
N ALA A 28 12.91 1.92 -9.13
CA ALA A 28 13.63 0.84 -9.80
C ALA A 28 13.15 -0.56 -9.39
N ASP A 29 12.59 -0.69 -8.18
CA ASP A 29 12.07 -1.94 -7.63
C ASP A 29 10.59 -2.19 -7.97
N ALA A 30 9.99 -1.34 -8.81
CA ALA A 30 8.64 -1.54 -9.33
C ALA A 30 8.67 -2.52 -10.52
N GLU A 31 7.73 -3.46 -10.53
CA GLU A 31 7.60 -4.50 -11.55
C GLU A 31 6.29 -4.36 -12.32
N LEU A 32 6.28 -4.80 -13.57
CA LEU A 32 5.09 -4.78 -14.41
C LEU A 32 4.00 -5.67 -13.79
N LEU A 33 2.75 -5.26 -13.89
CA LEU A 33 1.62 -6.15 -13.65
C LEU A 33 1.64 -7.23 -14.74
N ASP A 34 1.99 -8.47 -14.41
CA ASP A 34 1.77 -9.60 -15.32
C ASP A 34 0.28 -9.92 -15.33
N VAL A 35 -0.46 -9.31 -16.25
CA VAL A 35 -1.90 -9.54 -16.44
C VAL A 35 -2.16 -10.73 -17.39
N SER A 36 -1.18 -11.61 -17.60
CA SER A 36 -1.36 -12.75 -18.48
C SER A 36 -2.43 -13.70 -17.89
N PRO A 37 -3.55 -13.97 -18.60
CA PRO A 37 -4.71 -14.69 -18.04
C PRO A 37 -4.42 -16.17 -17.72
N ASN A 38 -3.21 -16.66 -18.03
CA ASN A 38 -2.83 -18.07 -17.94
C ASN A 38 -1.67 -18.30 -16.97
N THR A 39 -1.12 -17.26 -16.34
CA THR A 39 -0.11 -17.43 -15.30
C THR A 39 -0.87 -17.72 -14.00
N SER A 40 -0.92 -18.99 -13.60
CA SER A 40 -1.33 -19.34 -12.24
C SER A 40 -0.52 -18.49 -11.29
N LEU A 41 -1.16 -17.51 -10.63
CA LEU A 41 -0.60 -16.83 -9.47
C LEU A 41 -0.12 -17.96 -8.58
N ALA A 42 1.20 -18.12 -8.45
CA ALA A 42 1.74 -19.21 -7.67
C ALA A 42 1.15 -19.06 -6.27
N SER A 43 0.12 -19.86 -5.99
CA SER A 43 -0.40 -20.05 -4.66
C SER A 43 0.80 -20.53 -3.90
N SER A 44 1.41 -19.66 -3.12
CA SER A 44 2.32 -20.11 -2.08
C SER A 44 1.47 -20.97 -1.17
N THR A 45 1.46 -22.27 -1.45
CA THR A 45 0.81 -23.28 -0.64
C THR A 45 1.41 -23.10 0.73
N ARG A 46 0.64 -22.53 1.66
CA ARG A 46 1.08 -22.28 3.01
C ARG A 46 1.21 -23.63 3.69
N THR A 47 2.40 -24.23 3.62
CA THR A 47 2.77 -25.26 4.57
C THR A 47 2.78 -24.57 5.93
N ALA A 48 1.81 -24.93 6.78
CA ALA A 48 1.84 -24.55 8.18
C ALA A 48 3.19 -24.98 8.75
N ASP A 49 3.75 -24.18 9.66
CA ASP A 49 4.92 -24.50 10.49
C ASP A 49 6.30 -23.96 10.08
N HIS A 50 6.38 -22.90 9.26
CA HIS A 50 7.55 -22.01 9.34
C HIS A 50 7.14 -20.62 9.80
N PRO A 51 7.69 -20.09 10.91
CA PRO A 51 7.51 -18.68 11.23
C PRO A 51 8.15 -17.89 10.09
N GLN A 52 7.34 -17.40 9.16
CA GLN A 52 7.82 -16.49 8.12
C GLN A 52 8.56 -15.37 8.85
N SER A 53 9.86 -15.29 8.61
CA SER A 53 10.67 -14.19 9.10
C SER A 53 10.00 -12.90 8.66
N GLN A 54 10.10 -11.84 9.47
CA GLN A 54 9.50 -10.56 9.09
C GLN A 54 10.03 -10.08 7.73
N ASP A 55 11.28 -10.45 7.41
CA ASP A 55 11.92 -10.22 6.12
C ASP A 55 11.12 -10.84 4.97
N ALA A 56 10.66 -12.09 5.12
CA ALA A 56 9.83 -12.74 4.10
C ALA A 56 8.48 -12.04 3.88
N SER A 57 7.84 -11.53 4.95
CA SER A 57 6.59 -10.78 4.80
C SER A 57 6.80 -9.40 4.17
N MET A 58 8.00 -8.82 4.29
CA MET A 58 8.33 -7.54 3.65
C MET A 58 8.63 -7.67 2.15
N GLU A 59 8.89 -8.89 1.67
CA GLU A 59 9.00 -9.21 0.25
C GLU A 59 7.66 -9.54 -0.42
N GLU A 60 6.57 -9.64 0.36
CA GLU A 60 5.22 -9.77 -0.20
C GLU A 60 4.95 -8.65 -1.21
N ARG A 61 4.35 -9.00 -2.35
CA ARG A 61 4.04 -8.05 -3.40
C ARG A 61 2.75 -7.30 -3.10
N CYS A 62 2.82 -5.97 -3.19
CA CYS A 62 1.69 -5.07 -3.10
C CYS A 62 1.33 -4.54 -4.49
N ILE A 63 0.03 -4.35 -4.73
CA ILE A 63 -0.50 -3.74 -5.95
C ILE A 63 -0.31 -2.23 -5.83
N VAL A 64 0.52 -1.65 -6.69
CA VAL A 64 0.72 -0.20 -6.76
C VAL A 64 -0.39 0.40 -7.60
N ILE A 65 -0.92 1.52 -7.14
CA ILE A 65 -2.06 2.21 -7.75
C ILE A 65 -1.75 3.69 -8.01
N ASP A 66 -2.54 4.32 -8.88
CA ASP A 66 -2.62 5.77 -8.96
C ASP A 66 -3.68 6.36 -8.01
N GLU A 67 -3.82 7.69 -7.99
CA GLU A 67 -4.79 8.40 -7.14
C GLU A 67 -6.27 8.08 -7.44
N ARG A 68 -6.54 7.37 -8.55
CA ARG A 68 -7.89 6.93 -8.94
C ARG A 68 -8.10 5.44 -8.68
N ASP A 69 -7.24 4.84 -7.85
CA ASP A 69 -7.24 3.40 -7.54
C ASP A 69 -7.10 2.50 -8.78
N ARG A 70 -6.44 2.99 -9.84
CA ARG A 70 -6.13 2.17 -11.01
C ARG A 70 -4.78 1.50 -10.81
N GLU A 71 -4.73 0.20 -11.11
CA GLU A 71 -3.52 -0.60 -11.00
C GLU A 71 -2.46 -0.12 -12.00
N ILE A 72 -1.23 0.09 -11.53
CA ILE A 72 -0.14 0.60 -12.36
C ILE A 72 1.09 -0.32 -12.38
N SER A 73 1.40 -1.00 -11.27
CA SER A 73 2.56 -1.89 -11.14
C SER A 73 2.44 -2.77 -9.89
N MET A 74 3.45 -3.59 -9.62
CA MET A 74 3.68 -4.26 -8.34
C MET A 74 4.96 -3.75 -7.69
N ALA A 75 5.04 -3.76 -6.36
CA ALA A 75 6.26 -3.46 -5.60
C ALA A 75 6.24 -4.24 -4.28
N SER A 76 7.40 -4.50 -3.67
CA SER A 76 7.42 -5.18 -2.38
C SER A 76 6.84 -4.31 -1.27
N LYS A 77 6.26 -4.93 -0.25
CA LYS A 77 5.74 -4.26 0.94
C LYS A 77 6.80 -3.39 1.61
N ARG A 78 8.07 -3.82 1.60
CA ARG A 78 9.23 -3.03 2.04
C ARG A 78 9.30 -1.70 1.31
N VAL A 79 9.21 -1.71 -0.02
CA VAL A 79 9.28 -0.51 -0.86
C VAL A 79 8.08 0.41 -0.60
N CYS A 80 6.88 -0.16 -0.56
CA CYS A 80 5.62 0.58 -0.38
C CYS A 80 5.51 1.29 0.99
N HIS A 81 6.11 0.73 2.05
CA HIS A 81 6.02 1.27 3.40
C HIS A 81 7.22 2.15 3.81
N GLN A 82 8.17 2.40 2.91
CA GLN A 82 9.27 3.34 3.15
C GLN A 82 8.78 4.79 3.10
N ARG A 83 9.06 5.58 4.14
CA ARG A 83 8.68 7.01 4.21
C ARG A 83 9.16 7.82 2.99
N ALA A 84 10.37 7.54 2.50
CA ALA A 84 10.91 8.21 1.31
C ALA A 84 10.04 8.00 0.06
N ASN A 85 9.46 6.81 -0.11
CA ASN A 85 8.60 6.50 -1.25
C ASN A 85 7.17 7.01 -1.05
N ILE A 86 6.65 6.97 0.19
CA ILE A 86 5.36 7.59 0.55
C ILE A 86 5.40 9.10 0.27
N ASN A 87 6.48 9.78 0.64
CA ASN A 87 6.67 11.21 0.36
C ASN A 87 6.77 11.53 -1.14
N ARG A 88 7.09 10.52 -1.96
CA ARG A 88 7.08 10.59 -3.44
C ARG A 88 5.76 10.09 -4.04
N ALA A 89 4.71 10.02 -3.23
CA ALA A 89 3.35 9.62 -3.59
C ALA A 89 3.21 8.16 -4.08
N LEU A 90 4.08 7.24 -3.65
CA LEU A 90 3.91 5.80 -3.93
C LEU A 90 2.70 5.25 -3.17
N LEU A 91 1.64 4.91 -3.89
CA LEU A 91 0.40 4.37 -3.34
C LEU A 91 0.29 2.87 -3.63
N HIS A 92 -0.19 2.10 -2.66
CA HIS A 92 -0.53 0.71 -2.86
C HIS A 92 -1.92 0.42 -2.32
N ARG A 93 -2.62 -0.53 -2.94
CA ARG A 93 -3.96 -0.93 -2.50
C ARG A 93 -3.87 -1.70 -1.18
N ALA A 94 -4.79 -1.39 -0.27
CA ALA A 94 -4.95 -2.07 1.01
C ALA A 94 -6.44 -2.28 1.31
N PHE A 95 -6.73 -3.16 2.26
CA PHE A 95 -8.09 -3.39 2.74
C PHE A 95 -8.10 -3.37 4.28
N SER A 96 -9.28 -3.14 4.84
CA SER A 96 -9.53 -3.24 6.29
C SER A 96 -10.82 -4.03 6.49
N VAL A 97 -10.78 -4.96 7.44
CA VAL A 97 -11.94 -5.78 7.82
C VAL A 97 -12.38 -5.32 9.20
N LEU A 98 -13.68 -5.04 9.37
CA LEU A 98 -14.29 -4.70 10.64
C LEU A 98 -15.31 -5.80 11.01
N PRO A 99 -14.88 -6.89 11.66
CA PRO A 99 -15.79 -7.97 12.02
C PRO A 99 -16.58 -7.62 13.28
N PHE A 100 -17.89 -7.85 13.23
CA PHE A 100 -18.81 -7.74 14.35
C PHE A 100 -19.30 -9.12 14.77
N ASP A 101 -19.46 -9.34 16.07
CA ASP A 101 -20.10 -10.55 16.57
C ASP A 101 -21.64 -10.45 16.54
N THR A 102 -22.33 -11.52 16.95
CA THR A 102 -23.80 -11.58 17.01
C THR A 102 -24.41 -10.60 18.02
N GLN A 103 -23.60 -10.00 18.89
CA GLN A 103 -23.99 -8.98 19.85
C GLN A 103 -23.60 -7.56 19.39
N THR A 104 -23.25 -7.38 18.11
CA THR A 104 -22.86 -6.09 17.51
C THR A 104 -21.61 -5.44 18.11
N ARG A 105 -20.72 -6.23 18.72
CA ARG A 105 -19.45 -5.74 19.24
C ARG A 105 -18.37 -5.83 18.16
N LEU A 106 -17.56 -4.79 18.04
CA LEU A 106 -16.44 -4.74 17.09
C LEU A 106 -15.21 -5.46 17.66
N LEU A 107 -14.62 -6.36 16.89
CA LEU A 107 -13.34 -6.97 17.25
C LEU A 107 -12.20 -5.97 17.02
N ILE A 108 -11.49 -5.63 18.09
CA ILE A 108 -10.27 -4.81 18.06
C ILE A 108 -9.04 -5.71 18.20
N HIS A 109 -8.01 -5.47 17.39
CA HIS A 109 -6.76 -6.22 17.42
C HIS A 109 -5.61 -5.30 17.87
N GLN A 110 -4.90 -5.68 18.93
CA GLN A 110 -3.63 -5.05 19.30
C GLN A 110 -2.50 -5.71 18.52
N ARG A 111 -1.74 -4.90 17.77
CA ARG A 111 -0.62 -5.38 16.97
C ARG A 111 0.52 -5.84 17.88
N ALA A 112 1.12 -6.98 17.52
CA ALA A 112 2.30 -7.48 18.23
C ALA A 112 3.50 -6.52 18.09
N SER A 113 4.33 -6.44 19.12
CA SER A 113 5.55 -5.61 19.16
C SER A 113 6.53 -5.91 18.02
N ARG A 114 6.48 -7.14 17.51
CA ARG A 114 7.29 -7.60 16.37
C ARG A 114 6.78 -7.11 15.00
N LYS A 115 5.80 -6.21 14.92
CA LYS A 115 5.34 -5.66 13.64
C LYS A 115 6.23 -4.48 13.23
N ILE A 116 6.78 -4.50 12.01
CA ILE A 116 7.64 -3.41 11.51
C ILE A 116 6.86 -2.09 11.41
N THR A 117 5.61 -2.15 10.98
CA THR A 117 4.73 -0.98 10.89
C THR A 117 3.77 -0.95 12.08
N LEU A 118 3.82 0.15 12.84
CA LEU A 118 2.95 0.44 13.99
C LEU A 118 2.90 -0.74 15.00
N PRO A 119 4.02 -1.11 15.65
CA PRO A 119 4.01 -2.08 16.73
C PRO A 119 3.25 -1.56 17.95
N ASP A 120 2.66 -2.47 18.72
CA ASP A 120 2.00 -2.19 20.02
C ASP A 120 0.80 -1.23 19.95
N GLN A 121 0.20 -1.07 18.77
CA GLN A 121 -1.01 -0.26 18.52
C GLN A 121 -2.23 -1.10 18.16
#